data_AF-A0A519G936-F1
#
_entry.id   AF-A0A519G936-F1
#
_cell.length_a   1.000
_cell.length_b   1.000
_cell.length_c   1.000
_cell.angle_alpha   90.00
_cell.angle_beta   90.00
_cell.angle_gamma   90.00
#
_symmetry.space_group_name_H-M   'P 1'
#
loop_
_entity.id
_entity.type
_entity.pdbx_description
1 polymer ?
#
loop_
_entity_poly.entity_id
_entity_poly.type
_entity_poly.pdbx_seq_one_letter_code
_entity_poly.pdbx_strand_id
1 'polypeptide(L)' 'MTNVIDTLAAASLRTDVPAFRAGDTIKVHVKVVEGNRSRVQVFQGVV' A
#
# COMPACT_ATOMS: atom_id res chain seq x y z
N MET A 1 24.81 13.19 -3.66
CA MET A 1 24.01 14.21 -4.37
C MET A 1 22.57 13.76 -4.31
N THR A 2 21.72 14.46 -3.58
CA THR A 2 20.33 14.05 -3.36
C THR A 2 19.53 14.30 -4.64
N ASN A 3 18.82 13.28 -5.13
CA ASN A 3 17.97 13.43 -6.28
C ASN A 3 16.74 14.27 -5.90
N VAL A 4 16.43 15.31 -6.66
CA VAL A 4 15.29 16.22 -6.40
C VAL A 4 13.98 15.43 -6.37
N ILE A 5 13.87 14.37 -7.18
CA ILE A 5 12.71 13.47 -7.19
C ILE A 5 12.50 12.80 -5.84
N ASP A 6 13.57 12.36 -5.17
CA ASP A 6 13.48 11.69 -3.87
C ASP A 6 12.96 12.65 -2.78
N THR A 7 13.39 13.91 -2.82
CA THR A 7 12.94 14.92 -1.85
C THR A 7 11.45 15.24 -1.98
N LEU A 8 10.92 15.21 -3.20
CA LEU A 8 9.50 15.43 -3.45
C LEU A 8 8.67 14.18 -3.08
N ALA A 9 9.17 12.99 -3.38
CA ALA A 9 8.48 11.73 -3.11
C ALA A 9 8.42 11.38 -1.61
N ALA A 10 9.37 11.87 -0.81
CA ALA A 10 9.46 11.61 0.63
C ALA A 10 8.16 11.92 1.39
N ALA A 11 7.41 12.95 0.99
CA ALA A 11 6.15 13.32 1.63
C ALA A 11 4.99 12.35 1.34
N SER A 12 5.09 11.55 0.27
CA SER A 12 4.06 10.58 -0.13
C SER A 12 4.35 9.16 0.38
N LEU A 13 5.50 8.93 1.03
CA LEU A 13 5.87 7.64 1.57
C LEU A 13 5.07 7.31 2.83
N ARG A 14 4.59 6.07 2.88
CA ARG A 14 3.90 5.50 4.03
C ARG A 14 4.89 4.79 4.95
N THR A 15 4.70 4.93 6.26
CA THR A 15 5.54 4.31 7.30
C THR A 15 4.88 3.12 7.98
N ASP A 16 3.62 2.83 7.65
CA ASP A 16 2.78 1.80 8.28
C ASP A 16 2.76 0.47 7.50
N VAL A 17 3.53 0.35 6.43
CA VAL A 17 3.61 -0.87 5.61
C VAL A 17 4.60 -1.86 6.26
N PRO A 18 4.17 -3.08 6.61
CA PRO A 18 5.08 -4.09 7.17
C PRO A 18 6.05 -4.59 6.10
N ALA A 19 7.21 -5.12 6.54
CA ALA A 19 8.14 -5.77 5.63
C ALA A 19 7.56 -7.11 5.11
N PHE A 20 7.71 -7.36 3.81
CA PHE A 20 7.35 -8.61 3.16
C PHE A 20 8.32 -8.88 2.01
N ARG A 21 8.35 -10.11 1.52
CA ARG A 21 9.20 -10.54 0.40
C ARG A 21 8.44 -11.51 -0.52
N ALA A 22 9.02 -11.75 -1.70
CA ALA A 22 8.49 -12.71 -2.66
C ALA A 22 8.28 -14.09 -2.01
N GLY A 23 7.12 -14.70 -2.27
CA GLY A 23 6.71 -15.98 -1.69
C GLY A 23 5.93 -15.87 -0.37
N ASP A 24 5.86 -14.70 0.27
CA ASP A 24 5.02 -14.52 1.46
C ASP A 24 3.53 -14.54 1.10
N THR A 25 2.70 -15.17 1.95
CA THR A 25 1.23 -15.09 1.81
C THR A 25 0.70 -13.92 2.63
N ILE A 26 0.06 -12.96 1.98
CA ILE A 26 -0.43 -11.72 2.63
C ILE A 26 -1.93 -11.53 2.44
N LYS A 27 -2.53 -10.73 3.33
CA LYS A 27 -3.91 -10.25 3.23
C LYS A 27 -3.93 -8.74 3.05
N VAL A 28 -4.32 -8.28 1.87
CA VAL A 28 -4.45 -6.86 1.54
C VAL A 28 -5.90 -6.42 1.77
N HIS A 29 -6.09 -5.44 2.65
CA HIS A 29 -7.40 -4.85 2.94
C HIS A 29 -7.55 -3.57 2.11
N VAL A 30 -8.37 -3.63 1.07
CA VAL A 30 -8.60 -2.50 0.16
C VAL A 30 -9.90 -1.81 0.56
N LYS A 31 -9.85 -0.47 0.68
CA LYS A 31 -11.05 0.34 0.84
C LYS A 31 -11.65 0.59 -0.53
N VAL A 32 -12.82 0.01 -0.79
CA VAL A 32 -13.59 0.22 -2.02
C VAL A 32 -14.63 1.29 -1.75
N VAL A 33 -14.67 2.34 -2.58
CA VAL A 33 -15.63 3.45 -2.48
C VAL A 33 -16.41 3.54 -3.79
N GLU A 34 -17.73 3.36 -3.69
CA GLU A 34 -18.68 3.36 -4.81
C GLU A 34 -19.73 4.46 -4.54
N GLY A 35 -19.49 5.67 -5.05
CA GLY A 35 -20.29 6.84 -4.73
C GLY A 35 -20.31 7.12 -3.23
N ASN A 36 -21.49 7.04 -2.61
CA ASN A 36 -21.68 7.28 -1.18
C ASN A 36 -21.46 6.03 -0.30
N ARG A 37 -21.25 4.85 -0.89
CA ARG A 37 -21.04 3.60 -0.14
C ARG A 37 -19.56 3.26 -0.08
N SER A 38 -19.08 2.79 1.07
CA SER A 38 -17.72 2.25 1.17
C SER A 38 -17.71 0.92 1.92
N ARG A 39 -16.79 0.03 1.56
CA ARG A 39 -16.53 -1.26 2.22
C ARG A 39 -15.04 -1.56 2.23
N VAL A 40 -14.62 -2.42 3.15
CA VAL A 40 -13.29 -3.03 3.12
C VAL A 40 -13.42 -4.39 2.43
N GLN A 41 -12.62 -4.61 1.39
CA GLN A 41 -12.53 -5.88 0.69
C GLN A 41 -11.15 -6.48 0.92
N VAL A 42 -11.10 -7.75 1.32
CA VAL A 42 -9.86 -8.46 1.61
C VAL A 42 -9.46 -9.31 0.42
N PHE A 43 -8.22 -9.17 -0.04
CA PHE A 43 -7.59 -10.04 -1.03
C PHE A 43 -6.45 -10.80 -0.36
N GLN A 44 -6.45 -12.13 -0.47
CA GLN A 44 -5.38 -12.98 0.03
C GLN A 44 -4.65 -13.64 -1.13
N GLY A 45 -3.32 -13.65 -1.09
CA GLY A 45 -2.50 -14.26 -2.13
C GLY A 45 -1.03 -14.33 -1.75
N VAL A 46 -0.25 -14.90 -2.66
CA VAL A 46 1.23 -14.94 -2.57
C VAL A 46 1.80 -13.74 -3.32
N VAL A 47 2.83 -13.11 -2.78
CA VAL A 47 3.60 -12.02 -3.42
C VAL A 47 4.57 -12.56 -4.45
#